data_AF-A0A813IYX0-F1
#
_entry.id   AF-A0A813IYX0-F1
#
_cell.length_a   1.000
_cell.length_b   1.000
_cell.length_c   1.000
_cell.angle_alpha   90.00
_cell.angle_beta   90.00
_cell.angle_gamma   90.00
#
_symmetry.space_group_name_H-M   'P 1'
#
loop_
_entity.id
_entity.type
_entity.pdbx_description
1 polymer ?
#
loop_
_entity_poly.entity_id
_entity_poly.type
_entity_poly.pdbx_seq_one_letter_code
_entity_poly.pdbx_strand_id
1 'polypeptide(L)'
;ALALVVGVLHYFEVSGYSRELWTLSVQEQKAVSLKTENAFYYSYYEETVLAPSVGAALGAALRDSRSEAPDTINAIRRFNIYQEIFTGLLYRALVALVGQEQLPDP
;
A
#
# COMPACT_ATOMS: atom_id res chain seq x y z
N ALA A 1 -30.50 13.78 20.37
CA ALA A 1 -29.48 13.52 21.40
C ALA A 1 -28.40 12.55 20.91
N LEU A 2 -28.74 11.30 20.58
CA LEU A 2 -27.77 10.29 20.12
C LEU A 2 -26.95 10.74 18.90
N ALA A 3 -27.58 11.25 17.85
CA ALA A 3 -26.86 11.73 16.65
C ALA A 3 -25.87 12.86 16.95
N LEU A 4 -26.19 13.75 17.89
CA LEU A 4 -25.29 14.83 18.33
C LEU A 4 -24.08 14.27 19.09
N VAL A 5 -24.32 13.30 19.98
CA VAL A 5 -23.24 12.63 20.73
C VAL A 5 -22.31 11.88 19.77
N VAL A 6 -22.86 11.10 18.83
CA VAL A 6 -22.08 10.39 17.80
C VAL A 6 -21.29 11.39 16.95
N GLY A 7 -21.91 12.49 16.52
CA GLY A 7 -21.23 13.52 15.73
C GLY A 7 -20.06 14.17 16.48
N VAL A 8 -20.24 14.49 17.76
CA VAL A 8 -19.16 15.04 18.60
C VAL A 8 -18.02 14.04 18.78
N LEU A 9 -18.33 12.77 19.05
CA LEU A 9 -17.32 11.72 19.19
C LEU A 9 -16.54 11.51 17.88
N HIS A 10 -17.23 11.46 16.74
CA HIS A 10 -16.60 11.33 15.43
C HIS A 10 -15.71 12.55 15.10
N TYR A 11 -16.14 13.76 15.44
CA TYR A 11 -15.30 14.95 15.28
C TYR A 11 -13.98 14.84 16.04
N PHE A 12 -14.01 14.36 17.30
CA PHE A 12 -12.78 14.18 18.08
C PHE A 12 -11.89 13.07 17.52
N GLU A 13 -12.48 11.95 17.07
CA GLU A 13 -11.78 10.84 16.44
C GLU A 13 -11.06 11.28 15.15
N VAL A 14 -11.79 11.91 14.22
CA VAL A 14 -11.21 12.43 12.97
C VAL A 14 -10.16 13.50 13.25
N SER A 15 -10.41 14.43 14.18
CA SER A 15 -9.45 15.48 14.51
C SER A 15 -8.17 14.90 15.12
N GLY A 16 -8.27 13.89 15.97
CA GLY A 16 -7.12 13.19 16.54
C GLY A 16 -6.33 12.45 15.45
N TYR A 17 -7.03 11.67 14.63
CA TYR A 17 -6.43 10.96 13.50
C TYR A 17 -5.69 11.90 12.55
N SER A 18 -6.31 13.02 12.15
CA SER A 18 -5.68 13.99 11.26
C SER A 18 -4.43 14.61 11.88
N ARG A 19 -4.45 14.95 13.16
CA ARG A 19 -3.28 15.51 13.85
C ARG A 19 -2.08 14.57 13.78
N GLU A 20 -2.27 13.29 14.10
CA GLU A 20 -1.21 12.28 14.03
C GLU A 20 -0.74 12.06 12.59
N LEU A 21 -1.67 11.96 11.64
CA LEU A 21 -1.35 11.76 10.22
C LEU A 21 -0.41 12.85 9.69
N TRP A 22 -0.64 14.12 10.04
CA TRP A 22 0.19 15.24 9.59
C TRP A 22 1.58 15.28 10.24
N THR A 23 1.87 14.46 11.25
CA THR A 23 3.22 14.34 11.82
C THR A 23 4.11 13.34 11.08
N LEU A 24 3.51 12.42 10.32
CA LEU A 24 4.21 11.36 9.59
C LEU A 24 4.94 11.91 8.36
N SER A 25 5.92 11.16 7.85
CA SER A 25 6.55 11.46 6.56
C SER A 25 5.54 11.35 5.40
N VAL A 26 5.82 11.97 4.25
CA VAL A 26 4.91 11.94 3.09
C VAL A 26 4.64 10.49 2.62
N GLN A 27 5.62 9.62 2.75
CA GLN A 27 5.59 8.21 2.39
C GLN A 27 4.67 7.44 3.34
N GLU A 28 4.84 7.62 4.64
CA GLU A 28 3.99 7.03 5.66
C GLU A 28 2.55 7.56 5.57
N GLN A 29 2.37 8.86 5.31
CA GLN A 29 1.05 9.45 5.06
C GLN A 29 0.36 8.77 3.88
N LYS A 30 1.07 8.51 2.79
CA LYS A 30 0.52 7.81 1.62
C LYS A 30 0.00 6.43 2.03
N ALA A 31 0.82 5.61 2.68
CA ALA A 31 0.42 4.27 3.11
C ALA A 31 -0.76 4.27 4.11
N VAL A 32 -0.73 5.16 5.11
CA VAL A 32 -1.74 5.22 6.19
C VAL A 32 -3.06 5.88 5.74
N SER A 33 -2.99 6.79 4.75
CA SER A 33 -4.17 7.45 4.20
C SER A 33 -5.06 6.52 3.40
N LEU A 34 -4.48 5.48 2.79
CA LEU A 34 -5.23 4.46 2.06
C LEU A 34 -6.10 3.65 3.02
N LYS A 35 -7.32 3.36 2.59
CA LYS A 35 -8.29 2.60 3.39
C LYS A 35 -8.58 1.26 2.76
N THR A 36 -8.63 0.25 3.62
CA THR A 36 -9.12 -1.11 3.35
C THR A 36 -8.54 -1.70 2.06
N GLU A 37 -9.34 -1.80 1.01
CA GLU A 37 -9.01 -2.43 -0.26
C GLU A 37 -7.93 -1.66 -1.02
N ASN A 38 -7.94 -0.34 -0.99
CA ASN A 38 -6.89 0.45 -1.65
C ASN A 38 -5.52 0.23 -0.98
N ALA A 39 -5.49 0.14 0.35
CA ALA A 39 -4.26 -0.17 1.09
C ALA A 39 -3.78 -1.60 0.79
N PHE A 40 -4.73 -2.53 0.65
CA PHE A 40 -4.44 -3.91 0.27
C PHE A 40 -3.76 -4.00 -1.10
N TYR A 41 -4.33 -3.40 -2.16
CA TYR A 41 -3.71 -3.42 -3.50
C TYR A 41 -2.38 -2.66 -3.52
N TYR A 42 -2.32 -1.49 -2.89
CA TYR A 42 -1.08 -0.71 -2.79
C TYR A 42 0.06 -1.52 -2.17
N SER A 43 -0.22 -2.37 -1.18
CA SER A 43 0.82 -3.21 -0.56
C SER A 43 1.54 -4.13 -1.54
N TYR A 44 0.88 -4.61 -2.61
CA TYR A 44 1.53 -5.44 -3.63
C TYR A 44 2.37 -4.61 -4.61
N TYR A 45 1.94 -3.39 -4.92
CA TYR A 45 2.76 -2.43 -5.67
C TYR A 45 4.02 -2.08 -4.88
N GLU A 46 3.87 -1.70 -3.61
CA GLU A 46 4.96 -1.33 -2.72
C GLU A 46 5.95 -2.49 -2.55
N GLU A 47 5.46 -3.71 -2.30
CA GLU A 47 6.28 -4.91 -2.24
C GLU A 47 7.04 -5.16 -3.56
N THR A 48 6.41 -4.92 -4.71
CA THR A 48 7.07 -5.07 -6.02
C THR A 48 8.22 -4.08 -6.20
N VAL A 49 8.04 -2.84 -5.75
CA VAL A 49 9.06 -1.78 -5.83
C VAL A 49 10.22 -2.06 -4.88
N LEU A 50 9.92 -2.39 -3.62
CA LEU A 50 10.91 -2.54 -2.55
C LEU A 50 11.65 -3.89 -2.61
N ALA A 51 11.12 -4.89 -3.31
CA ALA A 51 11.76 -6.20 -3.40
C ALA A 51 13.17 -6.15 -4.01
N PRO A 52 14.12 -6.95 -3.47
CA PRO A 52 15.52 -6.94 -3.91
C PRO A 52 15.71 -7.35 -5.37
N SER A 53 14.76 -8.12 -5.94
CA SER A 53 14.73 -8.46 -7.35
C SER A 53 13.30 -8.63 -7.85
N VAL A 54 13.11 -8.61 -9.17
CA VAL A 54 11.80 -8.90 -9.79
C VAL A 54 11.36 -10.34 -9.47
N GLY A 55 12.29 -11.29 -9.46
CA GLY A 55 12.00 -12.68 -9.08
C GLY A 55 11.52 -12.81 -7.63
N ALA A 56 12.09 -12.03 -6.71
CA ALA A 56 11.64 -11.99 -5.32
C ALA A 56 10.22 -11.44 -5.19
N ALA A 57 9.91 -10.32 -5.86
CA ALA A 57 8.56 -9.74 -5.89
C ALA A 57 7.52 -10.74 -6.42
N LEU A 58 7.79 -11.33 -7.58
CA LEU A 58 6.89 -12.30 -8.20
C LEU A 58 6.76 -13.56 -7.34
N GLY A 59 7.85 -14.04 -6.74
CA GLY A 59 7.84 -15.20 -5.85
C GLY A 59 6.93 -14.99 -4.63
N ALA A 60 7.01 -13.82 -4.00
CA ALA A 60 6.16 -13.45 -2.87
C ALA A 60 4.68 -13.36 -3.27
N ALA A 61 4.37 -12.73 -4.42
CA ALA A 61 3.00 -12.65 -4.92
C ALA A 61 2.43 -14.01 -5.40
N LEU A 62 3.27 -14.91 -5.92
CA LEU A 62 2.85 -16.26 -6.34
C LEU A 62 2.62 -17.21 -5.16
N ARG A 63 3.30 -16.97 -4.03
CA ARG A 63 3.25 -17.79 -2.81
C ARG A 63 2.91 -16.90 -1.61
N ASP A 64 1.72 -16.34 -1.65
CA ASP A 64 1.22 -15.43 -0.63
C ASP A 64 0.50 -16.20 0.47
N SER A 65 1.06 -16.17 1.68
CA SER A 65 0.44 -16.69 2.90
C SER A 65 -0.03 -15.60 3.86
N ARG A 66 0.13 -14.31 3.52
CA ARG A 66 -0.25 -13.18 4.39
C ARG A 66 -1.72 -12.77 4.20
N SER A 67 -2.28 -12.99 3.02
CA SER A 67 -3.66 -12.59 2.70
C SER A 67 -4.71 -13.60 3.13
N GLU A 68 -4.43 -14.91 3.03
CA GLU A 68 -5.36 -15.99 3.37
C GLU A 68 -4.67 -17.08 4.20
N ALA A 69 -4.49 -16.87 5.51
CA ALA A 69 -3.99 -17.92 6.41
C ALA A 69 -5.11 -18.94 6.74
N PRO A 70 -4.82 -20.25 6.82
CA PRO A 70 -3.50 -20.89 6.87
C PRO A 70 -2.90 -21.24 5.50
N ASP A 71 -3.62 -20.98 4.41
CA ASP A 71 -3.21 -21.39 3.08
C ASP A 71 -2.11 -20.50 2.50
N THR A 72 -1.49 -20.99 1.42
CA THR A 72 -0.58 -20.18 0.60
C THR A 72 -1.15 -20.16 -0.81
N ILE A 73 -1.54 -18.97 -1.26
CA ILE A 73 -2.27 -18.76 -2.50
C ILE A 73 -1.44 -17.98 -3.51
N ASN A 74 -1.86 -18.08 -4.78
CA ASN A 74 -1.34 -17.23 -5.84
C ASN A 74 -2.12 -15.91 -5.85
N ALA A 75 -1.59 -14.88 -5.19
CA ALA A 75 -2.24 -13.57 -5.08
C ALA A 75 -2.46 -12.92 -6.45
N ILE A 76 -1.52 -13.13 -7.40
CA ILE A 76 -1.63 -12.61 -8.78
C ILE A 76 -2.93 -13.03 -9.43
N ARG A 77 -3.24 -14.33 -9.39
CA ARG A 77 -4.46 -14.86 -9.97
C ARG A 77 -5.68 -14.62 -9.09
N ARG A 78 -5.54 -14.79 -7.77
CA ARG A 78 -6.65 -14.73 -6.81
C ARG A 78 -7.26 -13.33 -6.71
N PHE A 79 -6.41 -12.30 -6.65
CA PHE A 79 -6.82 -10.91 -6.45
C PHE A 79 -6.64 -10.05 -7.71
N ASN A 80 -6.21 -10.63 -8.83
CA ASN A 80 -6.01 -9.92 -10.10
C ASN A 80 -5.00 -8.74 -9.99
N ILE A 81 -3.95 -8.90 -9.18
CA ILE A 81 -2.96 -7.84 -8.89
C ILE A 81 -1.94 -7.58 -10.03
N TYR A 82 -2.31 -7.89 -11.28
CA TYR A 82 -1.42 -7.76 -12.43
C TYR A 82 -1.00 -6.32 -12.67
N GLN A 83 -1.92 -5.37 -12.47
CA GLN A 83 -1.68 -3.95 -12.69
C GLN A 83 -0.75 -3.36 -11.62
N GLU A 84 -0.84 -3.81 -10.36
CA GLU A 84 0.01 -3.38 -9.26
C GLU A 84 1.45 -3.84 -9.49
N ILE A 85 1.63 -5.10 -9.90
CA ILE A 85 2.94 -5.65 -10.28
C ILE A 85 3.49 -4.89 -11.49
N PHE A 86 2.69 -4.71 -12.55
CA PHE A 86 3.12 -3.98 -13.74
C PHE A 86 3.57 -2.56 -13.41
N THR A 87 2.79 -1.84 -12.59
CA THR A 87 3.10 -0.47 -12.17
C THR A 87 4.36 -0.41 -11.31
N GLY A 88 4.56 -1.37 -10.41
CA GLY A 88 5.78 -1.44 -9.60
C GLY A 88 7.03 -1.73 -10.44
N LEU A 89 6.91 -2.59 -11.44
CA LEU A 89 7.99 -2.85 -12.39
C LEU A 89 8.28 -1.63 -13.28
N LEU A 90 7.25 -0.90 -13.71
CA LEU A 90 7.41 0.35 -14.44
C LEU A 90 8.15 1.39 -13.59
N TYR A 91 7.79 1.54 -12.31
CA TYR A 91 8.48 2.43 -11.39
C TYR A 91 9.97 2.05 -11.26
N ARG A 92 10.29 0.78 -11.05
CA ARG A 92 11.68 0.29 -11.00
C ARG A 92 12.45 0.56 -12.29
N ALA A 93 11.79 0.41 -13.44
CA ALA A 93 12.39 0.71 -14.74
C ALA A 93 12.67 2.22 -14.88
N LEU A 94 11.72 3.07 -14.49
CA LEU A 94 11.90 4.53 -14.48
C LEU A 94 13.07 4.93 -13.59
N VAL A 95 13.12 4.41 -12.36
CA VAL A 95 14.25 4.62 -11.45
C VAL A 95 15.59 4.26 -12.09
N ALA A 96 15.66 3.11 -12.76
CA ALA A 96 16.89 2.66 -13.41
C ALA A 96 17.30 3.57 -14.58
N LEU A 97 16.33 4.24 -15.22
CA LEU A 97 16.57 5.13 -16.36
C LEU A 97 16.91 6.56 -15.97
N VAL A 98 16.20 7.12 -14.98
CA VAL A 98 16.29 8.55 -14.65
C VAL A 98 16.95 8.83 -13.31
N GLY A 99 17.09 7.82 -12.43
CA GLY A 99 17.55 7.96 -11.06
C GLY A 99 16.40 8.10 -10.04
N GLN A 100 16.62 7.65 -8.79
CA GLN A 100 15.62 7.81 -7.71
C GLN A 100 15.41 9.28 -7.34
N GLU A 101 16.44 10.13 -7.41
CA GLU A 101 16.36 11.52 -6.94
C GLU A 101 15.36 12.37 -7.75
N GLN A 102 15.04 11.93 -8.97
CA GLN A 102 14.13 12.58 -9.89
C GLN A 102 12.68 12.10 -9.72
N LEU A 103 12.45 11.04 -8.94
CA LEU A 103 11.15 10.43 -8.74
C LEU A 103 10.66 10.65 -7.30
N PRO A 104 9.34 10.82 -7.10
CA PRO A 104 8.80 10.79 -5.76
C PRO A 104 8.97 9.38 -5.18
N ASP A 105 9.24 9.31 -3.87
CA ASP A 105 9.31 8.02 -3.19
C ASP A 105 8.04 7.18 -3.45
N PRO A 106 8.21 5.86 -3.56
CA PRO A 106 7.18 4.96 -4.06
C PRO A 106 5.85 5.06 -3.30
#